data_AF-A0A7W0GD17-F1
#
_entry.id   AF-A0A7W0GD17-F1
#
_cell.length_a   1.000
_cell.length_b   1.000
_cell.length_c   1.000
_cell.angle_alpha   90.00
_cell.angle_beta   90.00
_cell.angle_gamma   90.00
#
_symmetry.space_group_name_H-M   'P 1'
#
loop_
_entity.id
_entity.type
_entity.pdbx_description
1 polymer ?
#
loop_
_entity_poly.entity_id
_entity_poly.type
_entity_poly.pdbx_seq_one_letter_code
_entity_poly.pdbx_strand_id
1 'polypeptide(L)' 'MRLTKLGHACLHLRDGDASVLIDPGLWSSGFENLRGLPAILITHQHADHVDMD' A
#
# COMPACT_ATOMS: atom_id res chain seq x y z
N MET A 1 -8.03 -12.13 -8.48
CA MET A 1 -6.81 -11.69 -7.77
C MET A 1 -5.84 -10.98 -8.72
N ARG A 2 -5.39 -9.77 -8.35
CA ARG A 2 -4.31 -8.99 -9.01
C ARG A 2 -3.44 -8.35 -7.94
N LEU A 3 -2.13 -8.49 -8.07
CA LEU A 3 -1.12 -7.88 -7.20
C LEU A 3 -0.27 -6.90 -8.01
N THR A 4 -0.19 -5.65 -7.56
CA THR A 4 0.63 -4.60 -8.17
C THR A 4 1.71 -4.16 -7.18
N LYS A 5 2.96 -4.07 -7.62
CA LYS A 5 4.07 -3.52 -6.82
C LYS A 5 4.26 -2.04 -7.15
N LEU A 6 4.30 -1.19 -6.13
CA LEU A 6 4.34 0.28 -6.24
C LEU A 6 5.65 0.87 -5.68
N GLY A 7 6.70 0.05 -5.66
CA GLY A 7 7.99 0.40 -5.05
C GLY A 7 8.20 -0.33 -3.73
N HIS A 8 9.46 -0.53 -3.35
CA HIS A 8 9.90 -1.17 -2.09
C HIS A 8 9.02 -2.36 -1.64
N ALA A 9 8.30 -2.21 -0.52
CA ALA A 9 7.36 -3.15 0.07
C ALA A 9 5.90 -2.75 -0.19
N CYS A 10 5.65 -1.65 -0.92
CA CYS A 10 4.31 -1.20 -1.21
C CYS A 10 3.63 -2.08 -2.26
N LEU A 11 2.56 -2.74 -1.85
CA LEU A 11 1.80 -3.67 -2.67
C LEU A 11 0.31 -3.29 -2.66
N HIS A 12 -0.32 -3.29 -3.83
CA HIS A 12 -1.77 -3.19 -3.95
C HIS A 12 -2.34 -4.54 -4.37
N LEU A 13 -3.04 -5.20 -3.44
CA LEU A 13 -3.75 -6.45 -3.69
C LEU A 13 -5.23 -6.14 -3.96
N ARG A 14 -5.76 -6.65 -5.07
CA ARG A 14 -7.18 -6.62 -5.40
C ARG A 14 -7.70 -8.02 -5.65
N ASP A 15 -8.86 -8.35 -5.09
CA ASP A 15 -9.57 -9.58 -5.39
C ASP A 15 -11.08 -9.38 -5.37
N GLY A 16 -11.71 -9.35 -6.55
CA GLY A 16 -13.08 -8.90 -6.70
C GLY A 16 -13.27 -7.48 -6.18
N ASP A 17 -14.21 -7.31 -5.26
CA ASP A 17 -14.48 -6.05 -4.56
C ASP A 17 -13.55 -5.80 -3.37
N ALA A 18 -12.76 -6.80 -2.96
CA ALA A 18 -11.76 -6.66 -1.90
C ALA A 18 -10.51 -5.93 -2.42
N SER A 19 -9.96 -5.04 -1.60
CA SER A 19 -8.74 -4.28 -1.91
C SER A 19 -7.95 -4.01 -0.64
N VAL A 20 -6.64 -4.22 -0.65
CA VAL A 20 -5.74 -3.88 0.46
C VAL A 20 -4.48 -3.22 -0.10
N LEU A 21 -4.09 -2.09 0.48
CA LEU A 21 -2.78 -1.48 0.26
C LEU A 21 -1.85 -1.89 1.40
N ILE A 22 -0.65 -2.35 1.09
CA ILE A 22 0.33 -2.83 2.06
C ILE A 22 1.52 -1.88 2.02
N ASP A 23 2.03 -1.47 3.18
CA ASP A 23 3.26 -0.69 3.38
C ASP A 23 3.48 0.51 2.43
N PRO A 24 2.57 1.50 2.37
CA PRO A 24 2.73 2.71 1.58
C PRO A 24 3.71 3.71 2.23
N GLY A 25 4.97 3.32 2.39
CA GLY A 25 6.02 4.17 2.95
C GLY A 25 6.75 5.06 1.93
N LEU A 26 7.68 5.87 2.43
CA LEU A 26 8.38 6.96 1.72
C LEU A 26 9.12 6.53 0.43
N TRP A 27 9.47 5.26 0.28
CA TRP A 27 10.21 4.75 -0.89
C TRP A 27 9.31 4.18 -1.98
N SER A 28 8.01 4.45 -1.89
CA SER A 28 7.00 3.96 -2.81
C SER A 28 6.27 5.14 -3.45
N SER A 29 5.68 4.92 -4.62
CA SER A 29 4.90 5.96 -5.31
C SER A 29 3.82 5.37 -6.21
N GLY A 30 2.86 6.21 -6.60
CA GLY A 30 1.71 5.83 -7.43
C GLY A 30 0.50 5.34 -6.64
N PHE A 31 0.62 5.17 -5.31
CA PHE A 31 -0.50 4.83 -4.43
C PHE A 31 -1.31 6.06 -3.98
N GLU A 32 -0.77 7.27 -4.13
CA GLU A 32 -1.33 8.53 -3.64
C GLU A 32 -2.65 8.90 -4.31
N ASN A 33 -2.93 8.29 -5.47
CA ASN A 33 -4.18 8.44 -6.22
C ASN A 33 -5.21 7.34 -5.92
N LEU A 34 -4.85 6.31 -5.15
CA LEU A 34 -5.80 5.28 -4.74
C LEU A 34 -6.82 5.88 -3.76
N ARG A 35 -8.09 5.48 -3.92
CA ARG A 35 -9.22 5.93 -3.11
C ARG A 35 -10.10 4.74 -2.77
N GLY A 36 -10.90 4.86 -1.72
CA GLY A 36 -11.84 3.81 -1.32
C GLY A 36 -11.16 2.51 -0.90
N LEU A 37 -9.93 2.58 -0.40
CA LEU A 37 -9.24 1.42 0.17
C LEU A 37 -9.95 1.03 1.49
N PRO A 38 -10.54 -0.17 1.60
CA PRO A 38 -11.22 -0.58 2.82
C PRO A 38 -10.23 -0.91 3.96
N ALA A 39 -8.95 -1.15 3.63
CA ALA A 39 -7.90 -1.38 4.60
C ALA A 39 -6.53 -0.99 4.05
N ILE A 40 -5.65 -0.58 4.97
CA ILE A 40 -4.20 -0.44 4.77
C ILE A 40 -3.53 -1.35 5.80
N LEU A 41 -2.61 -2.19 5.35
CA LEU A 41 -1.82 -3.07 6.22
C LEU A 41 -0.40 -2.49 6.35
N ILE A 42 -0.02 -2.12 7.57
CA ILE A 42 1.33 -1.69 7.90
C ILE A 42 2.01 -2.82 8.66
N THR A 43 3.16 -3.28 8.17
CA THR A 43 3.92 -4.36 8.81
C THR A 43 4.70 -3.88 10.03
N HIS A 44 5.32 -2.70 9.94
CA HIS A 44 6.04 -2.05 11.04
C HIS A 44 6.25 -0.55 10.78
N GLN A 45 6.74 0.18 11.79
CA GLN A 45 6.76 1.65 11.84
C GLN A 45 7.96 2.33 11.15
N HIS A 46 8.80 1.61 10.41
CA HIS A 46 9.89 2.26 9.69
C HIS A 46 9.34 3.11 8.53
N ALA A 47 10.03 4.20 8.24
CA ALA A 47 9.55 5.22 7.31
C ALA A 47 9.41 4.71 5.86
N ASP A 48 10.18 3.70 5.48
CA ASP A 48 10.07 3.00 4.20
C ASP A 48 8.83 2.10 4.08
N HIS A 49 8.14 1.83 5.19
CA HIS A 49 6.88 1.07 5.26
C HIS A 49 5.65 1.93 5.60
N VAL A 50 5.81 3.01 6.36
CA VAL A 50 4.75 3.97 6.65
C VAL A 50 5.33 5.36 6.86
N ASP A 51 4.78 6.35 6.16
CA ASP A 51 5.05 7.75 6.45
C ASP A 51 4.23 8.18 7.67
N MET A 52 4.89 8.66 8.73
CA MET A 52 4.26 9.05 10.00
C MET A 52 4.31 10.56 10.27
N ASP A 53 4.87 11.34 9.34
CA ASP A 53 4.92 12.81 9.44
C ASP A 53 3.63 13.49 8.94
#